data_AF-A0A7X9NP21-F1
#
_entry.id   AF-A0A7X9NP21-F1
#
_cell.length_a   1.000
_cell.length_b   1.000
_cell.length_c   1.000
_cell.angle_alpha   90.00
_cell.angle_beta   90.00
_cell.angle_gamma   90.00
#
_symmetry.space_group_name_H-M   'P 1'
#
loop_
_entity.id
_entity.type
_entity.pdbx_description
1 polymer ?
#
loop_
_entity_poly.entity_id
_entity_poly.type
_entity_poly.pdbx_seq_one_letter_code
_entity_poly.pdbx_strand_id
1 'polypeptide(L)'
;MTKLIFPGVEVSEFDAKEKWAVCRIDQNEKVIEYQGLGKNDYLSIEQSFKHDPETFQKLADRYLKRKEEIQEERKQQYLRHEISEEEFKAKIIVEESFPEEIFFVEGEEVIEA
;
A
#
# COMPACT_ATOMS: atom_id res chain seq x y z
N MET A 1 19.28 -13.17 -1.47
CA MET A 1 18.11 -13.64 -0.68
C MET A 1 17.23 -12.43 -0.41
N THR A 2 15.91 -12.50 -0.64
CA THR A 2 15.02 -11.36 -0.35
C THR A 2 14.80 -11.24 1.16
N LYS A 3 14.95 -10.02 1.70
CA LYS A 3 14.89 -9.74 3.14
C LYS A 3 13.67 -8.87 3.46
N LEU A 4 12.91 -9.26 4.49
CA LEU A 4 11.81 -8.45 5.02
C LEU A 4 12.36 -7.18 5.65
N ILE A 5 11.77 -6.04 5.31
CA ILE A 5 12.28 -4.73 5.74
C ILE A 5 11.82 -4.31 7.14
N PHE A 6 10.94 -5.07 7.80
CA PHE A 6 10.48 -4.80 9.16
C PHE A 6 11.44 -5.40 10.19
N PRO A 7 12.34 -4.61 10.81
CA PRO A 7 13.33 -5.14 11.73
C PRO A 7 12.63 -5.61 13.01
N GLY A 8 12.96 -6.81 13.46
CA GLY A 8 12.39 -7.38 14.70
C GLY A 8 11.00 -8.01 14.54
N VAL A 9 10.48 -8.10 13.31
CA VAL A 9 9.27 -8.88 13.01
C VAL A 9 9.70 -10.27 12.56
N GLU A 10 9.25 -11.31 13.26
CA GLU A 10 9.52 -12.67 12.82
C GLU A 10 8.71 -13.00 11.54
N VAL A 11 9.29 -13.81 10.64
CA VAL A 11 8.59 -14.26 9.42
C VAL A 11 7.29 -15.01 9.74
N SER A 12 7.22 -15.64 10.92
CA SER A 12 6.03 -16.32 11.45
C SER A 12 4.90 -15.36 11.84
N GLU A 13 5.23 -14.11 12.18
CA GLU A 13 4.29 -13.06 12.61
C GLU A 13 3.77 -12.23 11.44
N PHE A 14 4.52 -12.20 10.34
CA PHE A 14 4.17 -11.55 9.10
C PHE A 14 3.28 -12.45 8.20
N ASP A 15 2.21 -11.89 7.63
CA ASP A 15 1.38 -12.60 6.64
C ASP A 15 1.45 -11.94 5.26
N ALA A 16 2.11 -12.61 4.31
CA ALA A 16 2.27 -12.13 2.94
C ALA A 16 0.95 -12.10 2.13
N LYS A 17 -0.11 -12.77 2.61
CA LYS A 17 -1.41 -12.82 1.93
C LYS A 17 -2.32 -11.67 2.34
N GLU A 18 -2.02 -11.02 3.46
CA GLU A 18 -2.82 -9.89 3.93
C GLU A 18 -2.64 -8.67 3.02
N LYS A 19 -3.72 -7.91 2.89
CA LYS A 19 -3.72 -6.68 2.12
C LYS A 19 -3.13 -5.52 2.92
N TRP A 20 -2.80 -4.47 2.21
CA TRP A 20 -2.28 -3.21 2.73
C TRP A 20 -3.16 -2.06 2.24
N ALA A 21 -3.51 -1.15 3.14
CA ALA A 21 -4.26 0.04 2.80
C ALA A 21 -3.32 1.22 2.56
N VAL A 22 -3.51 1.94 1.45
CA VAL A 22 -2.86 3.25 1.26
C VAL A 22 -3.61 4.27 2.10
N CYS A 23 -2.99 4.71 3.20
CA CYS A 23 -3.62 5.61 4.16
C CYS A 23 -3.37 7.08 3.85
N ARG A 24 -2.21 7.38 3.27
CA ARG A 24 -1.79 8.72 2.85
C ARG A 24 -0.93 8.65 1.59
N ILE A 25 -1.21 9.54 0.65
CA ILE A 25 -0.28 9.91 -0.42
C ILE A 25 -0.10 11.41 -0.37
N ASP A 26 1.15 11.85 -0.22
CA ASP A 26 1.51 13.25 -0.22
C ASP A 26 2.37 13.54 -1.44
N GLN A 27 1.81 14.22 -2.45
CA GLN A 27 2.55 14.55 -3.67
C GLN A 27 3.54 15.70 -3.46
N ASN A 28 3.37 16.52 -2.42
CA ASN A 28 4.29 17.61 -2.11
C ASN A 28 5.51 17.05 -1.38
N GLU A 29 5.28 16.25 -0.34
CA GLU A 29 6.35 15.57 0.40
C GLU A 29 6.93 14.38 -0.39
N LYS A 30 6.21 13.92 -1.41
CA LYS A 30 6.49 12.75 -2.24
C LYS A 30 6.63 11.48 -1.40
N VAL A 31 5.57 11.19 -0.65
CA VAL A 31 5.50 10.08 0.31
C VAL A 31 4.23 9.23 0.15
N ILE A 32 4.48 7.92 0.13
CA ILE A 32 3.69 6.68 0.22
C ILE A 32 3.42 6.08 1.60
N GLU A 33 2.34 6.33 2.33
CA GLU A 33 2.10 5.59 3.59
C GLU A 33 1.14 4.42 3.38
N TYR A 34 1.60 3.21 3.72
CA TYR A 34 0.77 2.02 3.76
C TYR A 34 0.64 1.50 5.19
N GLN A 35 -0.56 1.03 5.51
CA GLN A 35 -0.91 0.36 6.76
C GLN A 35 -1.26 -1.09 6.45
N GLY A 36 -0.66 -2.02 7.18
CA GLY A 36 -1.03 -3.42 7.07
C GLY A 36 -2.46 -3.65 7.57
N LEU A 37 -3.12 -4.66 7.03
CA LEU A 37 -4.44 -5.10 7.47
C LEU A 37 -4.36 -6.51 8.06
N GLY A 38 -5.43 -6.92 8.75
CA GLY A 38 -5.52 -8.25 9.33
C GLY A 38 -4.37 -8.52 10.30
N LYS A 39 -3.61 -9.59 10.07
CA LYS A 39 -2.45 -9.93 10.91
C LYS A 39 -1.33 -8.88 10.87
N ASN A 40 -1.26 -8.05 9.83
CA ASN A 40 -0.22 -7.03 9.68
C ASN A 40 -0.67 -5.64 10.20
N ASP A 41 -1.79 -5.54 10.93
CA ASP A 41 -2.37 -4.25 11.37
C ASP A 41 -1.50 -3.39 12.27
N TYR A 42 -0.47 -3.98 12.89
CA TYR A 42 0.53 -3.28 13.69
C TYR A 42 1.72 -2.75 12.86
N LEU A 43 1.76 -3.02 11.55
CA LEU A 43 2.86 -2.65 10.67
C LEU A 43 2.48 -1.49 9.76
N SER A 44 3.35 -0.49 9.69
CA SER A 44 3.22 0.64 8.78
C SER A 44 4.52 0.81 7.98
N ILE A 45 4.39 1.23 6.73
CA ILE A 45 5.54 1.55 5.88
C ILE A 45 5.39 2.90 5.23
N GLU A 46 6.53 3.55 5.05
CA GLU A 46 6.65 4.78 4.28
C GLU A 46 7.53 4.52 3.04
N GLN A 47 6.98 4.77 1.86
CA GLN A 47 7.71 4.81 0.61
C GLN A 47 7.97 6.26 0.20
N SER A 48 9.23 6.70 0.29
CA SER A 48 9.62 8.06 -0.11
C SER A 48 10.27 8.08 -1.49
N PHE A 49 9.92 9.06 -2.31
CA PHE A 49 10.60 9.35 -3.57
C PHE A 49 12.10 9.62 -3.39
N LYS A 50 12.54 10.11 -2.22
CA LYS A 50 13.97 10.37 -1.97
C LYS A 50 14.80 9.09 -1.91
N HIS A 51 14.19 7.97 -1.50
CA HIS A 51 14.87 6.69 -1.33
C HIS A 51 14.83 5.87 -2.61
N ASP A 52 13.65 5.77 -3.23
CA ASP A 52 13.47 5.07 -4.49
C ASP A 52 12.43 5.80 -5.37
N PRO A 53 12.90 6.71 -6.24
CA PRO A 53 12.04 7.48 -7.14
C PRO A 53 11.23 6.63 -8.12
N GLU A 54 11.82 5.53 -8.62
CA GLU A 54 11.21 4.69 -9.66
C GLU A 54 10.05 3.89 -9.05
N THR A 55 10.32 3.24 -7.91
CA THR A 55 9.28 2.50 -7.17
C THR A 55 8.20 3.45 -6.67
N PHE A 56 8.57 4.64 -6.17
CA PHE A 56 7.58 5.65 -5.78
C PHE A 56 6.65 6.03 -6.93
N GLN A 57 7.18 6.37 -8.10
CA GLN A 57 6.36 6.81 -9.23
C GLN A 57 5.42 5.69 -9.70
N LYS A 58 5.95 4.47 -9.80
CA LYS A 58 5.18 3.28 -10.15
C LYS A 58 4.01 3.03 -9.19
N LEU A 59 4.25 3.20 -7.89
CA LEU A 59 3.23 3.03 -6.85
C LEU A 59 2.20 4.16 -6.85
N ALA A 60 2.65 5.40 -7.00
CA ALA A 60 1.77 6.56 -7.09
C ALA A 60 0.81 6.43 -8.27
N ASP A 61 1.31 6.06 -9.45
CA ASP A 61 0.49 5.90 -10.66
C ASP A 61 -0.52 4.74 -10.51
N ARG A 62 -0.07 3.61 -9.94
CA ARG A 62 -0.94 2.46 -9.64
C ARG A 62 -2.05 2.83 -8.65
N TYR A 63 -1.72 3.51 -7.56
CA TYR A 63 -2.69 3.99 -6.57
C TYR A 63 -3.72 4.94 -7.21
N LEU A 64 -3.26 5.94 -7.97
CA LEU A 64 -4.13 6.91 -8.62
C LEU A 64 -5.11 6.21 -9.57
N LYS A 65 -4.61 5.30 -10.40
CA LYS A 65 -5.44 4.51 -11.30
C LYS A 65 -6.48 3.69 -10.53
N ARG A 66 -6.08 2.97 -9.47
CA ARG A 66 -7.02 2.15 -8.71
C ARG A 66 -8.06 2.99 -7.97
N LYS A 67 -7.68 4.16 -7.47
CA LYS A 67 -8.60 5.12 -6.85
C LYS A 67 -9.64 5.62 -7.86
N GLU A 68 -9.24 5.95 -9.08
CA GLU A 68 -10.15 6.35 -10.15
C GLU A 68 -11.13 5.24 -10.53
N GLU A 69 -10.66 3.99 -10.64
CA GLU A 69 -11.51 2.82 -10.88
C GLU A 69 -12.57 2.65 -9.78
N ILE A 70 -12.17 2.70 -8.50
CA ILE A 70 -13.11 2.61 -7.36
C ILE A 70 -14.11 3.76 -7.37
N GLN A 71 -13.67 4.97 -7.72
CA GLN A 71 -14.55 6.13 -7.80
C GLN A 71 -15.61 5.97 -8.90
N GLU A 72 -15.24 5.48 -10.07
CA GLU A 72 -16.19 5.23 -11.15
C GLU A 72 -17.11 4.03 -10.82
N GLU A 73 -16.59 2.95 -10.24
CA GLU A 73 -17.39 1.83 -9.72
C GLU A 73 -18.47 2.33 -8.74
N ARG A 74 -18.08 3.13 -7.74
CA ARG A 74 -19.02 3.73 -6.77
C ARG A 74 -20.04 4.65 -7.43
N LYS A 75 -19.61 5.46 -8.40
CA LYS A 75 -20.53 6.33 -9.15
C LYS A 75 -21.58 5.52 -9.89
N GLN A 76 -21.19 4.41 -10.54
CA GLN A 76 -22.12 3.52 -11.22
C GLN A 76 -23.07 2.83 -10.23
N GLN A 77 -22.56 2.35 -9.08
CA GLN A 77 -23.38 1.78 -8.01
C GLN A 77 -24.39 2.80 -7.46
N TYR A 78 -23.97 4.05 -7.24
CA TYR A 78 -24.82 5.13 -6.75
C TYR A 78 -25.93 5.46 -7.77
N LEU A 79 -25.60 5.57 -9.06
CA LEU A 79 -26.58 5.77 -10.13
C LEU A 79 -27.58 4.61 -10.26
N ARG A 80 -27.17 3.39 -9.89
CA ARG A 80 -28.04 2.21 -9.82
C ARG A 80 -28.78 2.07 -8.48
N HIS A 81 -28.60 3.01 -7.55
CA HIS A 81 -29.15 2.97 -6.18
C HIS A 81 -28.72 1.75 -5.35
N GLU A 82 -27.53 1.18 -5.65
CA GLU A 82 -26.95 0.04 -4.93
C GLU A 82 -26.24 0.47 -3.63
N ILE A 83 -25.81 1.74 -3.56
CA ILE A 83 -25.17 2.35 -2.40
C ILE A 83 -25.83 3.68 -2.06
N SER A 84 -25.72 4.09 -0.80
CA SER A 84 -26.20 5.38 -0.30
C SER A 84 -25.34 6.56 -0.74
N GLU A 85 -25.87 7.79 -0.59
CA GLU A 85 -25.09 9.02 -0.80
C GLU A 85 -23.92 9.14 0.20
N GLU A 86 -24.08 8.61 1.42
CA GLU A 86 -23.03 8.56 2.44
C GLU A 86 -21.88 7.65 2.00
N GLU A 87 -22.18 6.45 1.49
CA GLU A 87 -21.18 5.53 0.95
C GLU A 87 -20.50 6.07 -0.30
N PHE A 88 -21.23 6.78 -1.16
CA PHE A 88 -20.66 7.46 -2.33
C PHE A 88 -19.66 8.54 -1.93
N LYS A 89 -19.96 9.33 -0.88
CA LYS A 89 -19.11 10.41 -0.36
C LYS A 89 -18.00 9.92 0.59
N ALA A 90 -18.06 8.68 1.04
CA ALA A 90 -17.08 8.13 1.98
C ALA A 90 -15.67 8.17 1.39
N LYS A 91 -14.65 8.32 2.26
CA LYS A 91 -13.24 8.25 1.86
C LYS A 91 -12.99 6.94 1.10
N ILE A 92 -12.31 7.04 -0.04
CA ILE A 92 -11.84 5.86 -0.76
C ILE A 92 -10.58 5.37 -0.07
N ILE A 93 -10.60 4.09 0.34
CA ILE A 93 -9.44 3.37 0.83
C ILE A 93 -9.03 2.43 -0.30
N VAL A 94 -7.81 2.59 -0.79
CA VAL A 94 -7.23 1.67 -1.77
C VAL A 94 -6.52 0.58 -0.99
N GLU A 95 -7.05 -0.64 -1.09
CA GLU A 95 -6.39 -1.83 -0.57
C GLU A 95 -5.66 -2.53 -1.71
N GLU A 96 -4.41 -2.89 -1.47
CA GLU A 96 -3.57 -3.61 -2.42
C GLU A 96 -3.02 -4.88 -1.77
N SER A 97 -2.92 -5.94 -2.57
CA SER A 97 -2.15 -7.11 -2.16
C SER A 97 -0.68 -6.72 -2.07
N PHE A 98 0.02 -7.40 -1.16
CA PHE A 98 1.43 -7.20 -0.82
C PHE A 98 2.31 -6.69 -2.00
N PRO A 99 2.63 -5.39 -2.05
CA PRO A 99 3.49 -4.79 -3.08
C PRO A 99 4.95 -5.19 -2.86
N GLU A 100 5.35 -6.38 -3.33
CA GLU A 100 6.67 -6.99 -3.08
C GLU A 100 7.86 -6.03 -3.26
N GLU A 101 7.73 -5.07 -4.19
CA GLU A 101 8.69 -4.02 -4.54
C GLU A 101 9.08 -3.10 -3.37
N ILE A 102 8.23 -2.99 -2.36
CA ILE A 102 8.44 -2.11 -1.20
C ILE A 102 8.97 -2.90 0.00
N PHE A 103 8.48 -4.13 0.18
CA PHE A 103 8.57 -4.84 1.45
C PHE A 103 9.67 -5.91 1.49
N PHE A 104 10.19 -6.32 0.33
CA PHE A 104 11.35 -7.18 0.25
C PHE A 104 12.48 -6.52 -0.53
N VAL A 105 13.66 -6.46 0.07
CA VAL A 105 14.88 -5.99 -0.60
C VAL A 105 15.78 -7.18 -0.94
N GLU A 106 16.47 -7.14 -2.08
CA GLU A 106 17.55 -8.09 -2.33
C GLU A 106 18.70 -7.81 -1.36
N GLY A 107 19.06 -8.80 -0.54
CA GLY A 107 20.26 -8.73 0.30
C GLY A 107 21.48 -9.32 -0.42
N GLU A 108 22.61 -8.59 -0.40
CA GLU A 108 23.93 -9.24 -0.34
C GLU A 108 24.07 -9.90 1.03
N GLU A 109 24.59 -11.13 1.07
CA GLU A 109 24.99 -11.77 2.33
C GLU A 109 25.95 -10.83 3.06
N VAL A 110 25.57 -10.39 4.26
CA VAL A 110 26.53 -9.78 5.18
C VAL A 110 27.48 -10.91 5.54
N ILE A 111 28.69 -10.88 4.96
CA ILE A 111 29.80 -11.68 5.44
C ILE A 111 30.10 -11.13 6.85
N GLU A 112 29.59 -11.80 7.88
CA GLU A 112 30.05 -11.55 9.25
C GLU A 112 31.52 -11.98 9.35
N ALA A 113 32.31 -11.05 9.90
CA ALA A 113 33.76 -11.03 10.18
C ALA A 113 34.55 -12.35 10.15
#